data_AF-U6DXI1-F1
#
_entry.id   AF-U6DXI1-F1
#
_cell.length_a   1.000
_cell.length_b   1.000
_cell.length_c   1.000
_cell.angle_alpha   90.00
_cell.angle_beta   90.00
_cell.angle_gamma   90.00
#
_symmetry.space_group_name_H-M   'P 1'
#
loop_
_entity.id
_entity.type
_entity.pdbx_description
1 polymer ?
#
loop_
_entity_poly.entity_id
_entity_poly.type
_entity_poly.pdbx_seq_one_letter_code
_entity_poly.pdbx_strand_id
1 'polypeptide(L)'
;VMYGFCSVKDSQAALPKYVLINWVGEDVPDARKCACASHVAKVAEFFQGVDVIVNASSVEDIDAGAIGQRLSNGLARLSSPVLHRLRLREDENAEPVGTTYQKTDAAVEMKRINREQFWEQAKKEEELRKEEERKKALDERLRFEQERMEQERQEQEERERRYREREQQIEEHRRKQQTLEAEEAKRRLK
;
A
#
# COMPACT_ATOMS: atom_id res chain seq x y z
N VAL A 1 -20.32 28.06 19.00
CA VAL A 1 -21.08 26.79 19.18
C VAL A 1 -21.39 26.68 20.65
N MET A 2 -22.66 26.48 21.00
CA MET A 2 -23.13 26.33 22.39
C MET A 2 -24.15 25.21 22.46
N TYR A 3 -24.32 24.63 23.64
CA TYR A 3 -25.35 23.63 23.91
C TYR A 3 -26.28 24.16 25.00
N GLY A 4 -27.58 24.12 24.75
CA GLY A 4 -28.61 24.45 25.73
C GLY A 4 -29.40 23.19 26.08
N PHE A 5 -29.75 23.01 27.35
CA PHE A 5 -30.60 21.91 27.78
C PHE A 5 -31.74 22.47 28.61
N CYS A 6 -32.98 22.18 28.23
CA CYS A 6 -34.15 22.71 28.91
C CYS A 6 -35.29 21.68 28.98
N SER A 7 -36.15 21.85 29.99
CA SER A 7 -37.38 21.07 30.12
C SER A 7 -38.57 21.89 29.61
N VAL A 8 -39.41 21.30 28.78
CA VAL A 8 -40.67 21.88 28.31
C VAL A 8 -41.82 21.11 28.95
N LYS A 9 -42.74 21.85 29.58
CA LYS A 9 -43.99 21.29 30.09
C LYS A 9 -44.97 21.21 28.93
N ASP A 10 -45.38 20.00 28.59
CA ASP A 10 -46.42 19.75 27.59
C ASP A 10 -47.73 19.49 28.33
N SER A 11 -48.77 20.30 28.06
CA SER A 11 -50.08 20.16 28.70
C SER A 11 -50.74 18.80 28.44
N GLN A 12 -50.32 18.08 27.39
CA GLN A 12 -50.79 16.74 27.05
C GLN A 12 -49.97 15.62 27.70
N ALA A 13 -48.78 15.91 28.24
CA ALA A 13 -47.89 14.92 28.82
C ALA A 13 -47.86 15.01 30.34
N ALA A 14 -47.89 13.86 31.02
CA ALA A 14 -47.77 13.80 32.47
C ALA A 14 -46.34 14.12 32.98
N LEU A 15 -45.33 14.01 32.10
CA LEU A 15 -43.92 14.25 32.41
C LEU A 15 -43.35 15.36 31.52
N PRO A 16 -42.42 16.19 32.03
CA PRO A 16 -41.74 17.19 31.21
C PRO A 16 -40.89 16.51 30.15
N LYS A 17 -40.85 17.10 28.95
CA LYS A 17 -39.96 16.67 27.87
C LYS A 17 -38.68 17.47 27.91
N TYR A 18 -37.55 16.84 27.64
CA TYR A 18 -36.23 17.44 27.67
C TYR A 18 -35.71 17.70 26.26
N VAL A 19 -35.29 18.94 26.02
CA VAL A 19 -34.80 19.41 24.72
C VAL A 19 -33.34 19.76 24.83
N LEU A 20 -32.54 19.21 23.91
CA LEU A 20 -31.16 19.63 23.70
C LEU A 20 -31.10 20.56 22.49
N ILE A 21 -30.64 21.79 22.71
CA ILE A 21 -30.43 22.81 21.68
C ILE A 21 -28.95 22.78 21.30
N ASN A 22 -28.67 22.48 20.03
CA ASN A 22 -27.36 22.62 19.41
C ASN A 22 -27.30 23.97 18.67
N TRP A 23 -26.67 24.97 19.30
CA TRP A 23 -26.53 26.31 18.75
C TRP A 23 -25.24 26.47 17.96
N VAL A 24 -25.38 26.75 16.67
CA VAL A 24 -24.26 27.06 15.77
C VAL A 24 -24.56 28.37 15.06
N GLY A 25 -24.02 29.48 15.61
CA GLY A 25 -24.18 30.80 15.00
C GLY A 25 -23.64 30.85 13.56
N GLU A 26 -24.24 31.72 12.75
CA GLU A 26 -23.97 31.84 11.31
C GLU A 26 -22.49 32.15 11.02
N ASP A 27 -21.89 33.05 11.81
CA ASP A 27 -20.50 33.49 11.68
C ASP A 27 -19.45 32.48 12.18
N VAL A 28 -19.86 31.28 12.60
CA VAL A 28 -18.92 30.24 13.03
C VAL A 28 -18.16 29.71 11.81
N PRO A 29 -16.82 29.70 11.80
CA PRO A 29 -16.05 29.15 10.68
C PRO A 29 -16.35 27.66 10.44
N ASP A 30 -16.38 27.24 9.18
CA ASP A 30 -16.77 25.87 8.80
C ASP A 30 -15.85 24.80 9.40
N ALA A 31 -14.56 25.09 9.54
CA ALA A 31 -13.61 24.22 10.25
C ALA A 31 -14.07 23.91 11.69
N ARG A 32 -14.66 24.91 12.38
CA ARG A 32 -15.18 24.76 13.74
C ARG A 32 -16.53 24.05 13.75
N LYS A 33 -17.40 24.29 12.75
CA LYS A 33 -18.66 23.54 12.58
C LYS A 33 -18.38 22.04 12.41
N CYS A 34 -17.40 21.69 11.58
CA CYS A 34 -16.98 20.32 11.33
C CYS A 34 -16.41 19.66 12.59
N ALA A 35 -15.48 20.32 13.29
CA ALA A 35 -14.90 19.80 14.52
C ALA A 35 -15.95 19.51 15.60
N CYS A 36 -16.96 20.39 15.74
CA CYS A 36 -18.00 20.25 16.75
C CYS A 36 -19.16 19.33 16.35
N ALA A 37 -19.23 18.82 15.12
CA ALA A 37 -20.33 17.96 14.68
C ALA A 37 -20.45 16.67 15.51
N SER A 38 -19.31 16.12 15.94
CA SER A 38 -19.26 14.90 16.77
C SER A 38 -19.68 15.13 18.24
N HIS A 39 -19.70 16.38 18.70
CA HIS A 39 -19.98 16.70 20.10
C HIS A 39 -21.46 16.50 20.45
N VAL A 40 -22.37 16.73 19.49
CA VAL A 40 -23.83 16.65 19.72
C VAL A 40 -24.21 15.28 20.30
N ALA A 41 -23.61 14.20 19.79
CA ALA A 41 -23.85 12.85 20.29
C ALA A 41 -23.40 12.69 21.74
N LYS A 42 -22.18 13.13 22.07
CA LYS A 42 -21.60 13.02 23.42
C LYS A 42 -22.37 13.87 24.44
N VAL A 43 -22.81 15.05 24.04
CA VAL A 43 -23.59 15.94 24.90
C VAL A 43 -24.99 15.36 25.15
N ALA A 44 -25.62 14.78 24.13
CA ALA A 44 -26.91 14.10 24.30
C ALA A 44 -26.80 12.88 25.23
N GLU A 45 -25.71 12.12 25.12
CA GLU A 45 -25.40 10.99 26.01
C GLU A 45 -25.16 11.46 27.45
N PHE A 46 -24.42 12.56 27.64
CA PHE A 46 -24.14 13.13 28.96
C PHE A 46 -25.42 13.51 29.72
N PHE A 47 -26.38 14.15 29.04
CA PHE A 47 -27.61 14.62 29.71
C PHE A 47 -28.62 13.52 30.01
N GLN A 48 -28.51 12.34 29.39
CA GLN A 48 -29.38 11.16 29.57
C GLN A 48 -30.89 11.48 29.54
N GLY A 49 -31.60 11.02 28.50
CA GLY A 49 -33.05 11.25 28.39
C GLY A 49 -33.43 12.54 27.67
N VAL A 50 -32.60 12.98 26.72
CA VAL A 50 -33.00 13.98 25.71
C VAL A 50 -34.12 13.39 24.85
N ASP A 51 -35.28 14.03 24.82
CA ASP A 51 -36.41 13.62 23.98
C ASP A 51 -36.23 14.13 22.54
N VAL A 52 -35.81 15.39 22.38
CA VAL A 52 -35.64 16.04 21.08
C VAL A 52 -34.36 16.87 21.03
N ILE A 53 -33.69 16.84 19.88
CA ILE A 53 -32.52 17.67 19.58
C ILE A 53 -32.91 18.72 18.55
N VAL A 54 -32.72 20.00 18.89
CA VAL A 54 -33.00 21.14 18.03
C VAL A 54 -31.68 21.73 17.56
N ASN A 55 -31.43 21.70 16.25
CA ASN A 55 -30.35 22.48 15.65
C ASN A 55 -30.87 23.91 15.39
N ALA A 56 -30.12 24.89 15.88
CA ALA A 56 -30.46 26.32 15.79
C ALA A 56 -29.24 27.14 15.36
N SER A 57 -29.46 28.09 14.47
CA SER A 57 -28.46 29.10 14.07
C SER A 57 -28.90 30.52 14.39
N SER A 58 -30.20 30.73 14.62
CA SER A 58 -30.78 32.03 14.95
C SER A 58 -31.83 31.90 16.08
N VAL A 59 -32.23 33.03 16.67
CA VAL A 59 -33.12 33.04 17.85
C VAL A 59 -34.51 32.52 17.51
N GLU A 60 -34.92 32.69 16.25
CA GLU A 60 -36.19 32.22 15.71
C GLU A 60 -36.31 30.68 15.75
N ASP A 61 -35.19 29.95 15.66
CA ASP A 61 -35.16 28.49 15.77
C ASP A 61 -35.47 27.97 17.19
N ILE A 62 -35.41 28.85 18.20
CA ILE A 62 -35.60 28.54 19.62
C ILE A 62 -36.95 29.07 20.13
N ASP A 63 -37.79 29.62 19.25
CA ASP A 63 -39.11 30.07 19.65
C ASP A 63 -39.94 28.94 20.30
N ALA A 64 -40.72 29.29 21.32
CA ALA A 64 -41.51 28.33 22.08
C ALA A 64 -42.52 27.58 21.20
N GLY A 65 -43.09 28.25 20.19
CA GLY A 65 -43.98 27.63 19.21
C GLY A 65 -43.24 26.65 18.31
N ALA A 66 -42.06 27.03 17.82
CA ALA A 66 -41.21 26.18 16.97
C ALA A 66 -40.74 24.91 17.70
N ILE A 67 -40.30 25.04 18.95
CA ILE A 67 -39.92 23.89 19.79
C ILE A 67 -41.14 23.04 20.11
N GLY A 68 -42.27 23.65 20.47
CA GLY A 68 -43.53 22.95 20.76
C GLY A 68 -44.02 22.11 19.58
N GLN A 69 -43.96 22.65 18.36
CA GLN A 69 -44.33 21.92 17.14
C GLN A 69 -43.38 20.73 16.86
N ARG A 70 -42.07 20.91 17.07
CA ARG A 70 -41.10 19.81 16.95
C ARG A 70 -41.34 18.72 18.01
N LEU A 71 -41.76 19.10 19.21
CA LEU A 71 -42.14 18.17 20.28
C LEU A 71 -43.46 17.44 20.04
N SER A 72 -44.43 18.07 19.37
CA SER A 72 -45.72 17.42 19.02
C SER A 72 -45.58 16.47 17.85
N ASN A 73 -44.77 16.84 16.84
CA ASN A 73 -44.53 16.03 15.66
C ASN A 73 -43.48 14.93 15.91
N GLY A 74 -42.61 15.13 16.90
CA GLY A 74 -41.47 14.29 17.24
C GLY A 74 -41.78 13.12 18.20
N LEU A 75 -42.89 12.42 18.02
CA LEU A 75 -43.19 11.16 18.74
C LEU A 75 -42.23 10.00 18.38
N ALA A 76 -41.38 10.17 17.37
CA ALA A 76 -40.28 9.26 17.10
C ALA A 76 -39.08 9.66 17.96
N ARG A 77 -38.76 8.86 18.97
CA ARG A 77 -37.51 8.96 19.73
C ARG A 77 -36.35 9.05 18.74
N LEU A 78 -35.82 10.27 18.60
CA LEU A 78 -34.50 10.63 18.09
C LEU A 78 -34.21 10.20 16.64
N SER A 79 -34.24 11.17 15.71
CA SER A 79 -33.50 11.02 14.45
C SER A 79 -33.11 12.37 13.85
N SER A 80 -32.02 12.96 14.36
CA SER A 80 -31.12 13.62 13.41
C SER A 80 -30.58 12.52 12.49
N PRO A 81 -30.61 12.66 11.16
CA PRO A 81 -30.11 11.64 10.23
C PRO A 81 -28.67 11.20 10.56
N VAL A 82 -27.88 12.12 11.12
CA VAL A 82 -26.51 11.87 11.57
C VAL A 82 -26.50 10.95 12.79
N LEU A 83 -27.35 11.20 13.80
CA LEU A 83 -27.40 10.36 15.00
C LEU A 83 -28.04 9.01 14.74
N HIS A 84 -28.99 8.91 13.79
CA HIS A 84 -29.52 7.62 13.36
C HIS A 84 -28.45 6.75 12.69
N ARG A 85 -27.55 7.36 11.91
CA ARG A 85 -26.39 6.68 11.31
C ARG A 85 -25.33 6.22 12.33
N LEU A 86 -25.28 6.87 13.49
CA LEU A 86 -24.36 6.53 14.58
C LEU A 86 -24.94 5.55 15.60
N ARG A 87 -26.24 5.23 15.53
CA ARG A 87 -26.80 4.11 16.31
C ARG A 87 -26.45 2.79 15.66
N LEU A 88 -25.65 1.96 16.35
CA LEU A 88 -25.77 0.52 16.20
C LEU A 88 -27.23 0.16 16.51
N ARG A 89 -27.90 -0.51 15.56
CA ARG A 89 -29.27 -1.00 15.75
C ARG A 89 -29.32 -1.80 17.05
N GLU A 90 -30.04 -1.32 18.06
CA GLU A 90 -30.50 -2.17 19.15
C GLU A 90 -31.79 -2.86 18.66
N ASP A 91 -31.68 -4.17 18.44
CA ASP A 91 -32.75 -5.07 18.03
C ASP A 91 -33.74 -5.27 19.19
N GLU A 92 -34.82 -4.49 19.24
CA GLU A 92 -35.89 -4.73 20.23
C GLU A 92 -37.18 -5.37 19.64
N ASN A 93 -37.23 -5.70 18.35
CA ASN A 93 -38.36 -6.45 17.78
C ASN A 93 -37.95 -7.30 16.56
N ALA A 94 -37.19 -8.36 16.80
CA ALA A 94 -36.99 -9.43 15.83
C ALA A 94 -37.65 -10.71 16.37
N GLU A 95 -38.83 -11.04 15.84
CA GLU A 95 -39.34 -12.42 15.78
C GLU A 95 -38.20 -13.37 15.33
N PRO A 96 -38.22 -14.68 15.69
CA PRO A 96 -37.19 -15.61 15.23
C PRO A 96 -37.30 -15.83 13.72
N VAL A 97 -36.75 -14.88 12.96
CA VAL A 97 -36.48 -15.00 11.54
C VAL A 97 -35.46 -16.10 11.40
N GLY A 98 -35.88 -17.23 10.81
CA GLY A 98 -35.01 -18.35 10.49
C GLY A 98 -33.70 -17.81 9.95
N THR A 99 -32.60 -18.16 10.61
CA THR A 99 -31.35 -17.44 10.44
C THR A 99 -30.91 -17.54 8.98
N THR A 100 -31.11 -16.47 8.21
CA THR A 100 -30.35 -16.18 6.99
C THR A 100 -28.93 -15.73 7.36
N TYR A 101 -28.52 -15.93 8.61
CA TYR A 101 -27.15 -15.79 9.04
C TYR A 101 -26.34 -16.94 8.44
N GLN A 102 -25.76 -16.67 7.27
CA GLN A 102 -24.50 -17.31 6.93
C GLN A 102 -23.44 -16.60 7.77
N LYS A 103 -22.81 -17.34 8.69
CA LYS A 103 -21.61 -16.87 9.35
C LYS A 103 -20.63 -16.42 8.27
N THR A 104 -20.29 -15.14 8.23
CA THR A 104 -19.26 -14.63 7.34
C THR A 104 -17.95 -15.23 7.82
N ASP A 105 -17.61 -16.37 7.24
CA ASP A 105 -16.33 -17.01 7.45
C ASP A 105 -15.30 -16.16 6.71
N ALA A 106 -14.46 -15.45 7.45
CA ALA A 106 -13.38 -14.66 6.87
C ALA A 106 -12.50 -15.51 5.93
N ALA A 107 -12.41 -16.83 6.14
CA ALA A 107 -11.73 -17.74 5.24
C ALA A 107 -12.44 -17.92 3.88
N VAL A 108 -13.77 -17.79 3.83
CA VAL A 108 -14.58 -17.88 2.60
C VAL A 108 -14.61 -16.54 1.86
N GLU A 109 -14.65 -15.41 2.56
CA GLU A 109 -14.53 -14.08 1.93
C GLU A 109 -13.12 -13.80 1.39
N MET A 110 -12.07 -14.22 2.10
CA MET A 110 -10.69 -14.16 1.60
C MET A 110 -10.42 -15.11 0.42
N LYS A 111 -11.30 -16.08 0.14
CA LYS A 111 -11.28 -16.87 -1.10
C LYS A 111 -11.99 -16.14 -2.25
N ARG A 112 -12.88 -15.19 -1.95
CA ARG A 112 -13.66 -14.44 -2.94
C ARG A 112 -12.85 -13.30 -3.57
N ILE A 113 -11.93 -12.72 -2.82
CA ILE A 113 -10.86 -11.87 -3.34
C ILE A 113 -9.67 -12.80 -3.57
N ASN A 114 -9.10 -12.79 -4.76
CA ASN A 114 -8.20 -13.82 -5.26
C ASN A 114 -6.81 -13.81 -4.60
N ARG A 115 -6.75 -14.11 -3.29
CA ARG A 115 -5.54 -14.07 -2.46
C ARG A 115 -4.49 -15.04 -3.00
N GLU A 116 -4.91 -16.20 -3.47
CA GLU A 116 -4.03 -17.19 -4.10
C GLU A 116 -3.44 -16.65 -5.40
N GLN A 117 -4.23 -15.99 -6.27
CA GLN A 117 -3.67 -15.35 -7.46
C GLN A 117 -2.69 -14.21 -7.14
N PHE A 118 -2.95 -13.41 -6.10
CA PHE A 118 -2.02 -12.35 -5.71
C PHE A 118 -0.67 -12.93 -5.26
N TRP A 119 -0.69 -13.95 -4.39
CA TRP A 119 0.52 -14.61 -3.95
C TRP A 119 1.19 -15.42 -5.07
N GLU A 120 0.43 -16.03 -5.96
CA GLU A 120 0.96 -16.76 -7.13
C GLU A 120 1.62 -15.80 -8.12
N GLN A 121 1.01 -14.65 -8.39
CA GLN A 121 1.59 -13.59 -9.22
C GLN A 121 2.86 -13.02 -8.59
N ALA A 122 2.81 -12.67 -7.30
CA ALA A 122 3.98 -12.16 -6.59
C ALA A 122 5.13 -13.18 -6.55
N LYS A 123 4.82 -14.48 -6.36
CA LYS A 123 5.80 -15.56 -6.37
C LYS A 123 6.41 -15.77 -7.76
N LYS A 124 5.58 -15.73 -8.81
CA LYS A 124 6.06 -15.80 -10.21
C LYS A 124 6.97 -14.63 -10.54
N GLU A 125 6.61 -13.42 -10.12
CA GLU A 125 7.42 -12.22 -10.35
C GLU A 125 8.77 -12.31 -9.63
N GLU A 126 8.78 -12.79 -8.38
CA GLU A 126 10.02 -13.00 -7.62
C GLU A 126 10.91 -14.09 -8.24
N GLU A 127 10.31 -15.18 -8.71
CA GLU A 127 11.03 -16.28 -9.38
C GLU A 127 11.66 -15.80 -10.69
N LEU A 128 10.91 -15.03 -11.49
CA LEU A 128 11.40 -14.46 -12.75
C LEU A 128 12.58 -13.49 -12.50
N ARG A 129 12.49 -12.66 -11.45
CA ARG A 129 13.59 -11.78 -11.05
C ARG A 129 14.85 -12.56 -10.68
N LYS A 130 14.71 -13.65 -9.91
CA LYS A 130 15.83 -14.52 -9.54
C LYS A 130 16.42 -15.25 -10.75
N GLU A 131 15.60 -15.69 -11.70
CA GLU A 131 16.08 -16.31 -12.94
C GLU A 131 16.85 -15.31 -13.81
N GLU A 132 16.37 -14.08 -13.95
CA GLU A 132 17.09 -13.02 -14.66
C GLU A 132 18.43 -12.67 -14.01
N GLU A 133 18.47 -12.55 -12.68
CA GLU A 133 19.71 -12.34 -11.93
C GLU A 133 20.69 -13.51 -12.12
N ARG A 134 20.21 -14.76 -12.05
CA ARG A 134 21.03 -15.96 -12.31
C ARG A 134 21.55 -16.00 -13.74
N LYS A 135 20.71 -15.68 -14.72
CA LYS A 135 21.08 -15.67 -16.13
C LYS A 135 22.15 -14.60 -16.39
N LYS A 136 21.98 -13.40 -15.85
CA LYS A 136 23.00 -12.34 -15.93
C LYS A 136 24.32 -12.76 -15.31
N ALA A 137 24.29 -13.40 -14.14
CA ALA A 137 25.51 -13.88 -13.49
C ALA A 137 26.22 -14.99 -14.30
N LEU A 138 25.46 -15.89 -14.93
CA LEU A 138 26.02 -16.91 -15.83
C LEU A 138 26.62 -16.29 -17.09
N ASP A 139 25.91 -15.34 -17.71
CA ASP A 139 26.40 -14.63 -18.91
C ASP A 139 27.67 -13.83 -18.60
N GLU A 140 27.72 -13.16 -17.45
CA GLU A 140 28.91 -12.42 -17.00
C GLU A 140 30.09 -13.36 -16.74
N ARG A 141 29.84 -14.51 -16.09
CA ARG A 141 30.87 -15.52 -15.88
C ARG A 141 31.39 -16.10 -17.20
N LEU A 142 30.50 -16.40 -18.15
CA LEU A 142 30.86 -16.89 -19.48
C LEU A 142 31.69 -15.87 -20.25
N ARG A 143 31.33 -14.59 -20.20
CA ARG A 143 32.12 -13.50 -20.81
C ARG A 143 33.51 -13.43 -20.20
N PHE A 144 33.61 -13.47 -18.88
CA PHE A 144 34.88 -13.44 -18.18
C PHE A 144 35.76 -14.66 -18.51
N GLU A 145 35.18 -15.85 -18.57
CA GLU A 145 35.89 -17.07 -18.99
C GLU A 145 36.36 -16.97 -20.45
N GLN A 146 35.54 -16.43 -21.36
CA GLN A 146 35.92 -16.21 -22.76
C GLN A 146 37.06 -15.20 -22.91
N GLU A 147 37.00 -14.06 -22.21
CA GLU A 147 38.05 -13.05 -22.21
C GLU A 147 39.37 -13.61 -21.69
N ARG A 148 39.33 -14.41 -20.61
CA ARG A 148 40.52 -15.10 -20.09
C ARG A 148 41.12 -16.07 -21.10
N MET A 149 40.28 -16.90 -21.72
CA MET A 149 40.72 -17.87 -22.72
C MET A 149 41.32 -17.18 -23.94
N GLU A 150 40.77 -16.03 -24.35
CA GLU A 150 41.31 -15.26 -25.47
C GLU A 150 42.66 -14.60 -25.13
N GLN A 151 42.82 -14.08 -23.91
CA GLN A 151 44.11 -13.58 -23.43
C GLN A 151 45.16 -14.69 -23.38
N GLU A 152 44.84 -15.84 -22.80
CA GLU A 152 45.75 -17.00 -22.76
C GLU A 152 46.14 -17.47 -24.17
N ARG A 153 45.19 -17.47 -25.10
CA ARG A 153 45.44 -17.81 -26.51
C ARG A 153 46.38 -16.80 -27.17
N GLN A 154 46.14 -15.50 -27.01
CA GLN A 154 47.02 -14.46 -27.56
C GLN A 154 48.43 -14.55 -26.98
N GLU A 155 48.56 -14.77 -25.67
CA GLU A 155 49.86 -14.97 -25.02
C GLU A 155 50.56 -16.25 -25.51
N GLN A 156 49.82 -17.31 -25.79
CA GLN A 156 50.36 -18.54 -26.36
C GLN A 156 50.86 -18.31 -27.79
N GLU A 157 50.07 -17.64 -28.63
CA GLU A 157 50.44 -17.28 -30.01
C GLU A 157 51.67 -16.37 -30.04
N GLU A 158 51.76 -15.39 -29.14
CA GLU A 158 52.96 -14.55 -29.01
C GLU A 158 54.18 -15.36 -28.57
N ARG A 159 54.01 -16.27 -27.59
CA ARG A 159 55.09 -17.16 -27.14
C ARG A 159 55.57 -18.04 -28.28
N GLU A 160 54.66 -18.68 -29.02
CA GLU A 160 55.01 -19.49 -30.17
C GLU A 160 55.69 -18.68 -31.26
N ARG A 161 55.24 -17.45 -31.54
CA ARG A 161 55.88 -16.55 -32.51
C ARG A 161 57.32 -16.26 -32.09
N ARG A 162 57.56 -15.89 -30.83
CA ARG A 162 58.92 -15.67 -30.29
C ARG A 162 59.78 -16.93 -30.32
N TYR A 163 59.19 -18.12 -30.15
CA TYR A 163 59.91 -19.38 -30.30
C TYR A 163 60.28 -19.67 -31.76
N ARG A 164 59.34 -19.51 -32.70
CA ARG A 164 59.58 -19.70 -34.14
C ARG A 164 60.63 -18.74 -34.68
N GLU A 165 60.58 -17.46 -34.30
CA GLU A 165 61.59 -16.47 -34.69
C GLU A 165 62.99 -16.85 -34.15
N ARG A 166 63.07 -17.34 -32.90
CA ARG A 166 64.33 -17.85 -32.33
C ARG A 166 64.83 -19.10 -33.05
N GLU A 167 63.96 -20.06 -33.37
CA GLU A 167 64.33 -21.25 -34.13
C GLU A 167 64.85 -20.90 -35.53
N GLN A 168 64.21 -19.94 -36.22
CA GLN A 168 64.67 -19.46 -37.52
C GLN A 168 66.08 -18.85 -37.44
N GLN A 169 66.34 -18.01 -36.43
CA GLN A 169 67.67 -17.43 -36.21
C GLN A 169 68.73 -18.51 -35.93
N ILE A 170 68.39 -19.54 -35.15
CA ILE A 170 69.29 -20.67 -34.86
C ILE A 170 69.57 -21.47 -36.13
N GLU A 171 68.55 -21.77 -36.94
CA GLU A 171 68.72 -22.51 -38.20
C GLU A 171 69.53 -21.70 -39.22
N GLU A 172 69.32 -20.39 -39.33
CA GLU A 172 70.14 -19.51 -40.17
C GLU A 172 71.61 -19.49 -39.72
N HIS A 173 71.86 -19.39 -38.41
CA HIS A 173 73.22 -19.45 -37.87
C HIS A 173 73.87 -20.80 -38.19
N ARG A 174 73.14 -21.91 -38.00
CA ARG A 174 73.61 -23.26 -38.31
C ARG A 174 73.94 -23.43 -39.81
N ARG A 175 73.08 -22.92 -40.70
CA ARG A 175 73.32 -22.94 -42.16
C ARG A 175 74.56 -22.14 -42.53
N LYS A 176 74.72 -20.91 -42.00
CA LYS A 176 75.92 -20.09 -42.23
C LYS A 176 77.18 -20.83 -41.79
N GLN A 177 77.16 -21.46 -40.62
CA GLN A 177 78.28 -22.24 -40.09
C GLN A 177 78.62 -23.43 -40.99
N GLN A 178 77.62 -24.20 -41.43
CA GLN A 178 77.83 -25.30 -42.40
C GLN A 178 78.41 -24.82 -43.74
N THR A 179 77.96 -23.67 -44.25
CA THR A 179 78.51 -23.11 -45.50
C THR A 179 79.97 -22.68 -45.35
N LEU A 180 80.34 -22.09 -44.19
CA LEU A 180 81.72 -21.72 -43.88
C LEU A 180 82.60 -22.95 -43.76
N GLU A 181 82.17 -23.98 -43.03
CA GLU A 181 82.90 -25.26 -42.90
C GLU A 181 83.08 -25.96 -44.26
N ALA A 182 82.05 -25.97 -45.11
CA ALA A 182 82.14 -26.54 -46.45
C ALA A 182 83.09 -25.75 -47.37
N GLU A 183 83.14 -24.42 -47.25
CA GLU A 183 84.08 -23.58 -47.99
C GLU A 183 85.53 -23.81 -47.49
N GLU A 184 85.73 -23.88 -46.17
CA GLU A 184 87.03 -24.23 -45.59
C GLU A 184 87.50 -25.62 -46.02
N ALA A 185 86.62 -26.63 -46.01
CA ALA A 185 86.94 -27.97 -46.47
C ALA A 185 87.33 -27.97 -47.96
N LYS A 186 86.62 -27.21 -48.81
CA LYS A 186 87.00 -27.02 -50.23
C LYS A 186 88.35 -26.31 -50.40
N ARG A 187 88.68 -25.35 -49.53
CA ARG A 187 90.00 -24.68 -49.53
C ARG A 187 91.12 -25.61 -49.09
N ARG A 188 90.87 -26.55 -48.17
CA ARG A 188 91.85 -27.56 -47.73
C ARG A 188 92.09 -28.67 -48.76
N LEU A 189 91.17 -28.88 -49.70
CA LEU A 189 91.23 -29.91 -50.76
C LEU A 189 91.82 -29.42 -52.09
N LYS A 190 92.11 -28.12 -52.22
CA LYS A 190 92.86 -27.52 -53.34
C LYS A 190 94.31 -27.31 -52.95
#